data_AF-A0A957S8M9-F1
#
_entry.id   AF-A0A957S8M9-F1
#
_cell.length_a   1.000
_cell.length_b   1.000
_cell.length_c   1.000
_cell.angle_alpha   90.00
_cell.angle_beta   90.00
_cell.angle_gamma   90.00
#
_symmetry.space_group_name_H-M   'P 1'
#
loop_
_entity.id
_entity.type
_entity.pdbx_description
1 polymer ?
#
loop_
_entity_poly.entity_id
_entity_poly.type
_entity_poly.pdbx_seq_one_letter_code
_entity_poly.pdbx_strand_id
1 'polypeptide(L)'
;RFWHKVLYDCGLVSTKEPFQQLFNQGLIQAYSYRDADGKYYRREEVVQRGDSWESVTTGKPLITQLEKMSKSKLNIFGLDDVVDEFSGDGLRLYELFIGPVSASAPWNMDGMEGVMRYLHRLWRLVIDEETGAAAPKIVDTPAASEPALQRLLHQTIQGITESVDSIDKLNTAVSRLMEFVNGAGRAETLPLEIVKSYLSLVAPFAPHVAEELWQRLGETDFIANAPWPAYDPALLATATVEIPVQINGRLRSVITVDAEADGAQMEQTALADETIVRHIDGKAVQRVIVVPGRMVNVIVK
;
A
#
# COMPACT_ATOMS: atom_id res chain seq x y z
N ARG A 1 1.97 27.52 -21.52
CA ARG A 1 2.23 28.85 -20.89
C ARG A 1 2.22 30.00 -21.89
N PHE A 2 3.08 30.01 -22.92
CA PHE A 2 3.11 31.10 -23.93
C PHE A 2 1.73 31.37 -24.55
N TRP A 3 1.12 30.35 -25.15
CA TRP A 3 -0.22 30.47 -25.76
C TRP A 3 -1.30 30.93 -24.78
N HIS A 4 -1.27 30.48 -23.53
CA HIS A 4 -2.23 30.92 -22.51
C HIS A 4 -2.16 32.42 -22.24
N LYS A 5 -0.94 33.00 -22.23
CA LYS A 5 -0.76 34.44 -22.06
C LYS A 5 -1.31 35.24 -23.26
N VAL A 6 -1.05 34.77 -24.48
CA VAL A 6 -1.64 35.38 -25.68
C VAL A 6 -3.18 35.38 -25.61
N LEU A 7 -3.78 34.27 -25.21
CA LEU A 7 -5.23 34.17 -25.05
C LEU A 7 -5.76 35.07 -23.91
N TYR A 8 -4.99 35.22 -22.83
CA TYR A 8 -5.33 36.11 -21.72
C TYR A 8 -5.29 37.58 -22.15
N ASP A 9 -4.26 37.99 -22.90
CA ASP A 9 -4.12 39.35 -23.43
C ASP A 9 -5.26 39.69 -24.42
N CYS A 10 -5.76 38.70 -25.16
CA CYS A 10 -6.94 38.82 -26.01
C CYS A 10 -8.28 38.75 -25.25
N GLY A 11 -8.28 38.58 -23.92
CA GLY A 11 -9.49 38.47 -23.09
C GLY A 11 -10.29 37.18 -23.29
N LEU A 12 -9.69 36.12 -23.88
CA LEU A 12 -10.36 34.84 -24.17
C LEU A 12 -10.31 33.85 -23.00
N VAL A 13 -9.41 34.07 -22.04
CA VAL A 13 -9.31 33.30 -20.80
C VAL A 13 -9.18 34.23 -19.60
N SER A 14 -9.63 33.79 -18.43
CA SER A 14 -9.74 34.62 -17.22
C SER A 14 -8.51 34.57 -16.30
N THR A 15 -7.58 33.63 -16.52
CA THR A 15 -6.38 33.46 -15.68
C THR A 15 -5.09 33.74 -16.45
N LYS A 16 -4.07 34.27 -15.76
CA LYS A 16 -2.78 34.61 -16.38
C LYS A 16 -1.85 33.41 -16.59
N GLU A 17 -2.01 32.36 -15.79
CA GLU A 17 -1.28 31.09 -15.94
C GLU A 17 -2.28 29.93 -16.13
N PRO A 18 -1.95 28.94 -16.98
CA PRO A 18 -2.85 27.82 -17.30
C PRO A 18 -2.97 26.77 -16.21
N PHE A 19 -2.00 26.67 -15.30
CA PHE A 19 -1.91 25.60 -14.31
C PHE A 19 -1.60 26.21 -12.94
N GLN A 20 -2.37 25.85 -11.90
CA GLN A 20 -2.11 26.27 -10.52
C GLN A 20 -1.02 25.41 -9.87
N GLN A 21 -1.00 24.12 -10.21
CA GLN A 21 -0.02 23.15 -9.77
C GLN A 21 0.45 22.32 -10.97
N LEU A 22 1.75 22.03 -11.02
CA LEU A 22 2.34 21.11 -11.98
C LEU A 22 3.05 20.02 -11.19
N PHE A 23 2.65 18.77 -11.40
CA PHE A 23 3.30 17.59 -10.86
C PHE A 23 3.90 16.80 -12.02
N ASN A 24 5.18 16.43 -11.92
CA ASN A 24 5.85 15.62 -12.93
C ASN A 24 6.12 14.24 -12.35
N GLN A 25 5.50 13.22 -12.93
CA GLN A 25 5.69 11.84 -12.54
C GLN A 25 7.05 11.30 -13.00
N GLY A 26 7.55 10.33 -12.26
CA GLY A 26 8.71 9.54 -12.63
C GLY A 26 8.43 8.63 -13.84
N LEU A 27 9.49 8.10 -14.42
CA LEU A 27 9.38 7.20 -15.55
C LEU A 27 9.30 5.75 -15.05
N ILE A 28 8.38 4.99 -15.63
CA ILE A 28 8.43 3.54 -15.51
C ILE A 28 9.50 2.99 -16.45
N GLN A 29 10.37 2.17 -15.88
CA GLN A 29 11.52 1.59 -16.56
C GLN A 29 11.34 0.09 -16.71
N ALA A 30 11.93 -0.48 -17.76
CA ALA A 30 11.95 -1.92 -17.99
C ALA A 30 13.29 -2.34 -18.54
N TYR A 31 13.66 -3.59 -18.29
CA TYR A 31 14.85 -4.18 -18.88
C TYR A 31 14.70 -4.25 -20.40
N SER A 32 15.71 -3.72 -21.09
CA SER A 32 15.88 -3.88 -22.53
C SER A 32 17.04 -4.83 -22.82
N TYR A 33 16.96 -5.51 -23.95
CA TYR A 33 17.95 -6.49 -24.38
C TYR A 33 18.49 -6.08 -25.74
N ARG A 34 19.80 -5.83 -25.82
CA ARG A 34 20.43 -5.30 -27.05
C ARG A 34 21.68 -6.10 -27.41
N ASP A 35 21.83 -6.48 -28.67
CA ASP A 35 23.09 -7.08 -29.13
C ASP A 35 24.19 -6.03 -29.35
N ALA A 36 25.41 -6.50 -29.65
CA ALA A 36 26.57 -5.64 -29.90
C ALA A 36 26.40 -4.76 -31.17
N ASP A 37 25.53 -5.16 -32.10
CA ASP A 37 25.21 -4.43 -33.33
C ASP A 37 24.16 -3.32 -33.08
N GLY A 38 23.61 -3.25 -31.86
CA GLY A 38 22.63 -2.25 -31.45
C GLY A 38 21.18 -2.66 -31.70
N LYS A 39 20.91 -3.90 -32.12
CA LYS A 39 19.56 -4.42 -32.32
C LYS A 39 18.91 -4.77 -30.98
N TYR A 40 17.70 -4.27 -30.76
CA TYR A 40 16.87 -4.63 -29.61
C TYR A 40 16.08 -5.92 -29.85
N TYR A 41 15.76 -6.62 -28.76
CA TYR A 41 15.00 -7.86 -28.73
C TYR A 41 13.84 -7.74 -27.74
N ARG A 42 12.72 -8.38 -28.05
CA ARG A 42 11.56 -8.51 -27.16
C ARG A 42 11.84 -9.50 -26.03
N ARG A 43 11.05 -9.45 -24.97
CA ARG A 43 11.23 -10.30 -23.78
C ARG A 43 11.11 -11.79 -24.10
N GLU A 44 10.22 -12.15 -25.03
CA GLU A 44 9.97 -13.51 -25.52
C GLU A 44 11.07 -14.04 -26.46
N GLU A 45 11.93 -13.16 -26.99
CA GLU A 45 13.03 -13.52 -27.89
C GLU A 45 14.35 -13.80 -27.14
N VAL A 46 14.34 -13.69 -25.81
CA VAL A 46 15.55 -13.76 -24.97
C VAL A 46 15.41 -14.78 -23.84
N VAL A 47 16.51 -15.46 -23.54
CA VAL A 47 16.61 -16.43 -22.45
C VAL A 47 17.78 -16.08 -21.54
N GLN A 48 17.58 -16.27 -20.24
CA GLN A 48 18.64 -16.12 -19.25
C GLN A 48 19.39 -17.44 -19.10
N ARG A 49 20.72 -17.41 -19.20
CA ARG A 49 21.63 -18.52 -18.93
C ARG A 49 22.64 -18.09 -17.88
N GLY A 50 22.43 -18.54 -16.64
CA GLY A 50 23.19 -18.06 -15.48
C GLY A 50 23.01 -16.54 -15.31
N ASP A 51 24.12 -15.82 -15.31
CA ASP A 51 24.14 -14.35 -15.19
C ASP A 51 24.07 -13.62 -16.55
N SER A 52 23.99 -14.36 -17.66
CA SER A 52 24.00 -13.82 -19.02
C SER A 52 22.66 -13.96 -19.72
N TRP A 53 22.41 -13.09 -20.69
CA TRP A 53 21.23 -13.11 -21.54
C TRP A 53 21.61 -13.38 -22.98
N GLU A 54 20.85 -14.22 -23.67
CA GLU A 54 21.10 -14.61 -25.05
C GLU A 54 19.81 -14.57 -25.87
N SER A 55 19.94 -14.31 -27.18
CA SER A 55 18.84 -14.47 -28.13
C SER A 55 18.48 -15.94 -28.28
N VAL A 56 17.19 -16.28 -28.13
CA VAL A 56 16.69 -17.65 -28.29
C VAL A 56 16.98 -18.19 -29.69
N THR A 57 16.80 -17.36 -30.72
CA THR A 57 16.96 -17.77 -32.12
C THR A 57 18.41 -17.85 -32.58
N THR A 58 19.26 -16.90 -32.15
CA THR A 58 20.61 -16.75 -32.70
C THR A 58 21.72 -17.18 -31.76
N GLY A 59 21.43 -17.35 -30.46
CA GLY A 59 22.45 -17.59 -29.43
C GLY A 59 23.39 -16.41 -29.20
N LYS A 60 23.15 -15.24 -29.82
CA LYS A 60 23.97 -14.05 -29.60
C LYS A 60 23.85 -13.58 -28.15
N PRO A 61 24.97 -13.22 -27.48
CA PRO A 61 24.93 -12.61 -26.17
C PRO A 61 24.32 -11.20 -26.24
N LEU A 62 23.57 -10.83 -25.20
CA LEU A 62 22.82 -9.58 -25.11
C LEU A 62 23.27 -8.76 -23.91
N ILE A 63 23.32 -7.44 -24.12
CA ILE A 63 23.51 -6.44 -23.09
C ILE A 63 22.13 -6.12 -22.50
N THR A 64 21.97 -6.38 -21.20
CA THR A 64 20.76 -6.09 -20.45
C THR A 64 20.93 -4.80 -19.66
N GLN A 65 19.98 -3.88 -19.80
CA GLN A 65 20.04 -2.58 -19.13
C GLN A 65 18.64 -2.08 -18.79
N LEU A 66 18.50 -1.43 -17.63
CA LEU A 66 17.26 -0.82 -17.19
C LEU A 66 17.09 0.54 -17.90
N GLU A 67 16.03 0.67 -18.68
CA GLU A 67 15.78 1.87 -19.49
C GLU A 67 14.33 2.33 -19.41
N LYS A 68 14.06 3.59 -19.74
CA LYS A 68 12.69 4.07 -20.01
C LYS A 68 12.01 3.14 -21.03
N MET A 69 10.77 2.75 -20.75
CA MET A 69 9.95 1.99 -21.70
C MET A 69 9.71 2.77 -23.01
N SER A 70 9.94 2.12 -24.16
CA SER A 70 9.68 2.71 -25.47
C SER A 70 9.54 1.65 -26.58
N LYS A 71 8.77 1.96 -27.63
CA LYS A 71 8.55 1.06 -28.76
C LYS A 71 9.86 0.70 -29.48
N SER A 72 10.79 1.65 -29.56
CA SER A 72 12.10 1.45 -30.21
C SER A 72 13.04 0.50 -29.46
N LYS A 73 12.85 0.33 -28.14
CA LYS A 73 13.69 -0.53 -27.29
C LYS A 73 13.09 -1.93 -27.07
N LEU A 74 11.88 -2.17 -27.60
CA LEU A 74 11.15 -3.43 -27.46
C LEU A 74 11.00 -3.91 -26.01
N ASN A 75 10.97 -2.97 -25.05
CA ASN A 75 10.86 -3.21 -23.61
C ASN A 75 9.51 -2.73 -23.04
N ILE A 76 8.47 -2.67 -23.88
CA ILE A 76 7.10 -2.34 -23.45
C ILE A 76 6.36 -3.65 -23.18
N PHE A 77 5.61 -3.69 -22.08
CA PHE A 77 4.65 -4.75 -21.78
C PHE A 77 3.30 -4.42 -22.43
N GLY A 78 2.60 -5.45 -22.93
CA GLY A 78 1.22 -5.29 -23.39
C GLY A 78 0.32 -4.99 -22.19
N LEU A 79 -0.33 -3.82 -22.17
CA LEU A 79 -1.26 -3.47 -21.09
C LEU A 79 -2.45 -4.40 -21.06
N ASP A 80 -2.94 -4.82 -22.23
CA ASP A 80 -4.06 -5.75 -22.34
C ASP A 80 -3.71 -7.10 -21.70
N ASP A 81 -2.50 -7.63 -21.94
CA ASP A 81 -2.03 -8.87 -21.32
C ASP A 81 -1.99 -8.76 -19.79
N VAL A 82 -1.51 -7.62 -19.26
CA VAL A 82 -1.48 -7.37 -17.81
C VAL A 82 -2.89 -7.26 -17.23
N VAL A 83 -3.82 -6.62 -17.93
CA VAL A 83 -5.21 -6.50 -17.49
C VAL A 83 -5.94 -7.85 -17.56
N ASP A 84 -5.69 -8.65 -18.59
CA ASP A 84 -6.27 -9.98 -18.73
C ASP A 84 -5.77 -10.93 -17.63
N GLU A 85 -4.50 -10.81 -17.23
CA GLU A 85 -3.90 -11.64 -16.16
C GLU A 85 -4.21 -11.13 -14.74
N PHE A 86 -4.18 -9.81 -14.51
CA PHE A 86 -4.23 -9.20 -13.16
C PHE A 86 -5.37 -8.20 -12.93
N SER A 87 -6.28 -7.98 -13.88
CA SER A 87 -7.36 -6.98 -13.85
C SER A 87 -6.92 -5.51 -13.96
N GLY A 88 -7.85 -4.65 -14.39
CA GLY A 88 -7.64 -3.21 -14.46
C GLY A 88 -7.40 -2.54 -13.09
N ASP A 89 -8.05 -3.03 -12.03
CA ASP A 89 -7.81 -2.53 -10.67
C ASP A 89 -6.46 -2.99 -10.12
N GLY A 90 -6.04 -4.21 -10.44
CA GLY A 90 -4.71 -4.72 -10.12
C GLY A 90 -3.61 -3.87 -10.75
N LEU A 91 -3.77 -3.53 -12.04
CA LEU A 91 -2.87 -2.61 -12.74
C LEU A 91 -2.78 -1.23 -12.06
N ARG A 92 -3.92 -0.59 -11.83
CA ARG A 92 -3.98 0.74 -11.20
C ARG A 92 -3.33 0.77 -9.83
N LEU A 93 -3.69 -0.19 -8.97
CA LEU A 93 -3.13 -0.28 -7.63
C LEU A 93 -1.62 -0.51 -7.65
N TYR A 94 -1.14 -1.37 -8.54
CA TYR A 94 0.30 -1.62 -8.67
C TYR A 94 1.05 -0.35 -9.08
N GLU A 95 0.62 0.34 -10.15
CA GLU A 95 1.28 1.57 -10.60
C GLU A 95 1.33 2.65 -9.51
N LEU A 96 0.31 2.71 -8.66
CA LEU A 96 0.27 3.62 -7.53
C LEU A 96 1.11 3.14 -6.34
N PHE A 97 1.43 1.85 -6.25
CA PHE A 97 2.10 1.21 -5.11
C PHE A 97 3.62 1.04 -5.27
N ILE A 98 4.14 0.97 -6.49
CA ILE A 98 5.57 0.71 -6.76
C ILE A 98 6.53 1.71 -6.09
N GLY A 99 6.07 2.92 -5.78
CA GLY A 99 6.87 3.96 -5.14
C GLY A 99 6.22 5.33 -5.25
N PRO A 100 6.92 6.39 -4.79
CA PRO A 100 6.43 7.75 -4.93
C PRO A 100 6.20 8.10 -6.40
N VAL A 101 5.12 8.83 -6.71
CA VAL A 101 4.71 9.10 -8.10
C VAL A 101 5.76 9.92 -8.85
N SER A 102 6.54 10.77 -8.16
CA SER A 102 7.63 11.53 -8.77
C SER A 102 8.89 10.70 -9.06
N ALA A 103 9.04 9.53 -8.44
CA ALA A 103 10.21 8.67 -8.56
C ALA A 103 10.09 7.75 -9.78
N SER A 104 11.20 7.56 -10.49
CA SER A 104 11.26 6.53 -11.53
C SER A 104 11.42 5.16 -10.88
N ALA A 105 10.71 4.16 -11.41
CA ALA A 105 10.70 2.83 -10.83
C ALA A 105 10.75 1.75 -11.93
N PRO A 106 11.44 0.62 -11.68
CA PRO A 106 11.40 -0.52 -12.57
C PRO A 106 10.03 -1.21 -12.47
N TRP A 107 9.47 -1.57 -13.62
CA TRP A 107 8.33 -2.46 -13.70
C TRP A 107 8.74 -3.87 -13.26
N ASN A 108 7.96 -4.47 -12.35
CA ASN A 108 8.19 -5.79 -11.77
C ASN A 108 6.85 -6.54 -11.54
N MET A 109 6.67 -7.64 -12.28
CA MET A 109 5.47 -8.48 -12.19
C MET A 109 5.29 -9.12 -10.81
N ASP A 110 6.36 -9.37 -10.05
CA ASP A 110 6.25 -9.97 -8.70
C ASP A 110 5.45 -9.07 -7.75
N GLY A 111 5.48 -7.75 -7.97
CA GLY A 111 4.71 -6.81 -7.16
C GLY A 111 3.21 -6.81 -7.47
N MET A 112 2.81 -7.28 -8.66
CA MET A 112 1.39 -7.43 -9.02
C MET A 112 0.69 -8.48 -8.17
N GLU A 113 1.36 -9.60 -7.88
CA GLU A 113 0.80 -10.65 -7.03
C GLU A 113 0.44 -10.10 -5.63
N GLY A 114 1.25 -9.18 -5.11
CA GLY A 114 0.99 -8.52 -3.82
C GLY A 114 -0.33 -7.76 -3.82
N VAL A 115 -0.59 -7.02 -4.88
CA VAL A 115 -1.82 -6.26 -5.10
C VAL A 115 -3.02 -7.19 -5.31
N MET A 116 -2.87 -8.26 -6.09
CA MET A 116 -3.95 -9.24 -6.28
C MET A 116 -4.31 -9.96 -4.98
N ARG A 117 -3.32 -10.33 -4.16
CA ARG A 117 -3.58 -10.88 -2.83
C ARG A 117 -4.37 -9.91 -1.96
N TYR A 118 -4.12 -8.60 -2.08
CA TYR A 118 -4.92 -7.59 -1.39
C TYR A 118 -6.36 -7.54 -1.93
N LEU A 119 -6.56 -7.47 -3.25
CA LEU A 119 -7.89 -7.45 -3.87
C LEU A 119 -8.73 -8.68 -3.50
N HIS A 120 -8.11 -9.88 -3.51
CA HIS A 120 -8.78 -11.10 -3.06
C HIS A 120 -9.14 -11.06 -1.56
N ARG A 121 -8.26 -10.51 -0.71
CA ARG A 121 -8.59 -10.34 0.72
C ARG A 121 -9.71 -9.32 0.94
N LEU A 122 -9.72 -8.23 0.19
CA LEU A 122 -10.81 -7.25 0.22
C LEU A 122 -12.14 -7.90 -0.18
N TRP A 123 -12.15 -8.64 -1.29
CA TRP A 123 -13.34 -9.37 -1.72
C TRP A 123 -13.88 -10.27 -0.62
N ARG A 124 -13.02 -11.12 -0.03
CA ARG A 124 -13.38 -12.06 1.05
C ARG A 124 -13.74 -11.40 2.37
N LEU A 125 -13.29 -10.16 2.60
CA LEU A 125 -13.68 -9.37 3.77
C LEU A 125 -15.14 -8.95 3.67
N VAL A 126 -15.62 -8.69 2.44
CA VAL A 126 -16.95 -8.11 2.20
C VAL A 126 -17.97 -9.13 1.71
N ILE A 127 -17.53 -10.16 0.99
CA ILE A 127 -18.37 -11.17 0.34
C ILE A 127 -18.03 -12.55 0.89
N ASP A 128 -19.07 -13.33 1.19
CA ASP A 128 -18.98 -14.76 1.36
C ASP A 128 -18.88 -15.43 -0.01
N GLU A 129 -17.74 -16.04 -0.30
CA GLU A 129 -17.47 -16.66 -1.61
C GLU A 129 -18.35 -17.89 -1.87
N GLU A 130 -18.89 -18.55 -0.86
CA GLU A 130 -19.76 -19.71 -1.03
C GLU A 130 -21.17 -19.29 -1.45
N THR A 131 -21.68 -18.20 -0.88
CA THR A 131 -23.06 -17.75 -1.09
C THR A 131 -23.18 -16.57 -2.06
N GLY A 132 -22.11 -15.82 -2.28
CA GLY A 132 -22.09 -14.58 -3.05
C GLY A 132 -22.77 -13.40 -2.35
N ALA A 133 -23.23 -13.58 -1.11
CA ALA A 133 -23.85 -12.55 -0.29
C ALA A 133 -22.81 -11.77 0.53
N ALA A 134 -23.24 -10.74 1.25
CA ALA A 134 -22.40 -10.03 2.20
C ALA A 134 -21.83 -11.00 3.25
N ALA A 135 -20.56 -10.84 3.61
CA ALA A 135 -19.88 -11.71 4.55
C ALA A 135 -20.60 -11.72 5.91
N PRO A 136 -20.75 -12.87 6.60
CA PRO A 136 -21.51 -12.97 7.85
C PRO A 136 -21.01 -12.09 9.00
N LYS A 137 -19.74 -11.65 8.93
CA LYS A 137 -19.18 -10.70 9.90
C LYS A 137 -19.77 -9.30 9.76
N ILE A 138 -20.36 -8.96 8.62
CA ILE A 138 -20.96 -7.65 8.38
C ILE A 138 -22.28 -7.55 9.14
N VAL A 139 -22.38 -6.56 10.02
CA VAL A 139 -23.54 -6.35 10.90
C VAL A 139 -24.02 -4.91 10.82
N ASP A 140 -25.33 -4.72 10.98
CA ASP A 140 -25.95 -3.41 11.07
C ASP A 140 -25.93 -2.90 12.53
N THR A 141 -24.73 -2.52 12.98
CA THR A 141 -24.50 -1.91 14.29
C THR A 141 -23.68 -0.62 14.12
N PRO A 142 -23.73 0.31 15.09
CA PRO A 142 -22.92 1.53 15.04
C PRO A 142 -21.41 1.22 15.01
N ALA A 143 -20.60 2.03 14.32
CA ALA A 143 -19.14 1.87 14.29
C ALA A 143 -18.50 1.75 15.69
N ALA A 144 -19.07 2.44 16.69
CA ALA A 144 -18.64 2.41 18.09
C ALA A 144 -18.76 1.02 18.76
N SER A 145 -19.46 0.05 18.17
CA SER A 145 -19.47 -1.33 18.66
C SER A 145 -18.12 -2.03 18.48
N GLU A 146 -17.26 -1.53 17.59
CA GLU A 146 -15.91 -2.04 17.34
C GLU A 146 -14.87 -0.89 17.47
N PRO A 147 -14.57 -0.40 18.69
CA PRO A 147 -13.78 0.81 18.89
C PRO A 147 -12.37 0.76 18.31
N ALA A 148 -11.74 -0.42 18.33
CA ALA A 148 -10.41 -0.61 17.76
C ALA A 148 -10.42 -0.49 16.23
N LEU A 149 -11.43 -1.08 15.58
CA LEU A 149 -11.60 -0.99 14.13
C LEU A 149 -12.03 0.41 13.69
N GLN A 150 -12.90 1.08 14.46
CA GLN A 150 -13.28 2.46 14.21
C GLN A 150 -12.06 3.39 14.27
N ARG A 151 -11.21 3.26 15.29
CA ARG A 151 -9.93 3.99 15.36
C ARG A 151 -9.06 3.74 14.12
N LEU A 152 -8.88 2.47 13.75
CA LEU A 152 -8.10 2.09 12.57
C LEU A 152 -8.67 2.74 11.30
N LEU A 153 -9.99 2.80 11.15
CA LEU A 153 -10.65 3.50 10.05
C LEU A 153 -10.27 4.99 10.03
N HIS A 154 -10.39 5.70 11.16
CA HIS A 154 -10.06 7.14 11.20
C HIS A 154 -8.58 7.42 10.91
N GLN A 155 -7.67 6.59 11.40
CA GLN A 155 -6.24 6.67 11.05
C GLN A 155 -6.01 6.41 9.56
N THR A 156 -6.77 5.48 8.97
CA THR A 156 -6.72 5.16 7.54
C THR A 156 -7.25 6.32 6.70
N ILE A 157 -8.39 6.90 7.07
CA ILE A 157 -8.98 8.07 6.41
C ILE A 157 -7.99 9.24 6.42
N GLN A 158 -7.40 9.57 7.58
CA GLN A 158 -6.40 10.63 7.68
C GLN A 158 -5.21 10.36 6.76
N GLY A 159 -4.59 9.18 6.88
CA GLY A 159 -3.38 8.85 6.13
C GLY A 159 -3.59 8.82 4.61
N ILE A 160 -4.74 8.34 4.15
CA ILE A 160 -5.09 8.33 2.72
C ILE A 160 -5.38 9.76 2.23
N THR A 161 -6.13 10.56 3.00
CA THR A 161 -6.43 11.96 2.64
C THR A 161 -5.13 12.76 2.46
N GLU A 162 -4.22 12.69 3.43
CA GLU A 162 -2.90 13.36 3.35
C GLU A 162 -2.06 12.87 2.16
N SER A 163 -2.16 11.58 1.82
CA SER A 163 -1.43 10.99 0.71
C SER A 163 -1.98 11.41 -0.65
N VAL A 164 -3.30 11.50 -0.78
CA VAL A 164 -4.00 11.99 -1.98
C VAL A 164 -3.70 13.47 -2.21
N ASP A 165 -3.78 14.30 -1.16
CA ASP A 165 -3.43 15.72 -1.24
C ASP A 165 -1.96 15.93 -1.65
N SER A 166 -1.07 15.04 -1.19
CA SER A 166 0.35 15.09 -1.56
C SER A 166 0.60 14.73 -3.03
N ILE A 167 -0.24 13.92 -3.68
CA ILE A 167 -0.05 13.25 -4.99
C ILE A 167 1.16 12.31 -5.04
N ASP A 168 2.29 12.67 -4.46
CA ASP A 168 3.53 11.89 -4.50
C ASP A 168 3.45 10.61 -3.67
N LYS A 169 2.62 10.59 -2.61
CA LYS A 169 2.60 9.51 -1.61
C LYS A 169 1.47 8.49 -1.82
N LEU A 170 0.96 8.33 -3.05
CA LEU A 170 -0.12 7.38 -3.33
C LEU A 170 0.26 5.93 -3.02
N ASN A 171 1.56 5.59 -3.05
CA ASN A 171 2.04 4.29 -2.57
C ASN A 171 1.75 4.06 -1.09
N THR A 172 1.90 5.12 -0.28
CA THR A 172 1.58 5.09 1.15
C THR A 172 0.07 4.93 1.36
N ALA A 173 -0.77 5.56 0.52
CA ALA A 173 -2.22 5.35 0.55
C ALA A 173 -2.59 3.87 0.32
N VAL A 174 -1.98 3.23 -0.68
CA VAL A 174 -2.20 1.79 -0.95
C VAL A 174 -1.73 0.93 0.23
N SER A 175 -0.59 1.25 0.86
CA SER A 175 -0.17 0.58 2.10
C SER A 175 -1.22 0.69 3.21
N ARG A 176 -1.81 1.87 3.42
CA ARG A 176 -2.88 2.05 4.42
C ARG A 176 -4.14 1.25 4.10
N LEU A 177 -4.52 1.17 2.82
CA LEU A 177 -5.63 0.31 2.38
C LEU A 177 -5.37 -1.16 2.75
N MET A 178 -4.15 -1.66 2.53
CA MET A 178 -3.76 -3.03 2.88
C MET A 178 -3.72 -3.27 4.39
N GLU A 179 -3.17 -2.32 5.16
CA GLU A 179 -3.14 -2.37 6.62
C GLU A 179 -4.55 -2.45 7.22
N PHE A 180 -5.48 -1.65 6.70
CA PHE A 180 -6.87 -1.69 7.13
C PHE A 180 -7.50 -3.07 6.94
N VAL A 181 -7.38 -3.68 5.75
CA VAL A 181 -7.93 -5.02 5.48
C VAL A 181 -7.34 -6.08 6.40
N ASN A 182 -6.04 -5.99 6.69
CA ASN A 182 -5.39 -6.90 7.63
C ASN A 182 -5.93 -6.73 9.06
N GLY A 183 -6.17 -5.50 9.51
CA GLY A 183 -6.77 -5.22 10.83
C GLY A 183 -8.23 -5.66 10.91
N ALA A 184 -9.04 -5.31 9.90
CA ALA A 184 -10.45 -5.67 9.80
C ALA A 184 -10.65 -7.19 9.75
N GLY A 185 -9.76 -7.94 9.09
CA GLY A 185 -9.83 -9.40 9.04
C GLY A 185 -9.75 -10.08 10.42
N ARG A 186 -9.16 -9.40 11.42
CA ARG A 186 -9.05 -9.89 12.81
C ARG A 186 -10.25 -9.53 13.68
N ALA A 187 -11.10 -8.61 13.26
CA ALA A 187 -12.28 -8.21 14.01
C ALA A 187 -13.31 -9.36 14.04
N GLU A 188 -14.06 -9.45 15.14
CA GLU A 188 -15.15 -10.41 15.27
C GLU A 188 -16.33 -10.00 14.38
N THR A 189 -16.68 -8.71 14.44
CA THR A 189 -17.73 -8.12 13.62
C THR A 189 -17.23 -6.93 12.80
N LEU A 190 -17.93 -6.62 11.72
CA LEU A 190 -17.65 -5.53 10.80
C LEU A 190 -18.90 -4.65 10.68
N PRO A 191 -19.00 -3.54 11.44
CA PRO A 191 -20.08 -2.59 11.27
C PRO A 191 -20.20 -2.13 9.81
N LEU A 192 -21.40 -2.20 9.23
CA LEU A 192 -21.65 -1.87 7.84
C LEU A 192 -21.17 -0.45 7.47
N GLU A 193 -21.35 0.50 8.38
CA GLU A 193 -20.87 1.89 8.26
C GLU A 193 -19.35 1.98 8.04
N ILE A 194 -18.58 1.17 8.77
CA ILE A 194 -17.12 1.12 8.66
C ILE A 194 -16.71 0.56 7.29
N VAL A 195 -17.35 -0.52 6.85
CA VAL A 195 -17.07 -1.15 5.55
C VAL A 195 -17.37 -0.17 4.40
N LYS A 196 -18.52 0.50 4.44
CA LYS A 196 -18.90 1.51 3.44
C LYS A 196 -17.92 2.68 3.39
N SER A 197 -17.52 3.20 4.54
CA SER A 197 -16.53 4.27 4.63
C SER A 197 -15.19 3.83 4.06
N TYR A 198 -14.76 2.59 4.34
CA TYR A 198 -13.55 2.02 3.77
C TYR A 198 -13.62 1.88 2.25
N LEU A 199 -14.73 1.38 1.69
CA LEU A 199 -14.89 1.25 0.24
C LEU A 199 -14.78 2.60 -0.48
N SER A 200 -15.25 3.68 0.15
CA SER A 200 -15.09 5.04 -0.40
C SER A 200 -13.61 5.46 -0.52
N LEU A 201 -12.75 4.96 0.37
CA LEU A 201 -11.29 5.16 0.29
C LEU A 201 -10.64 4.28 -0.79
N VAL A 202 -11.21 3.11 -1.08
CA VAL A 202 -10.72 2.19 -2.13
C VAL A 202 -11.05 2.73 -3.53
N ALA A 203 -12.23 3.35 -3.70
CA ALA A 203 -12.78 3.71 -5.00
C ALA A 203 -11.84 4.53 -5.92
N PRO A 204 -11.04 5.50 -5.46
CA PRO A 204 -10.10 6.20 -6.34
C PRO A 204 -9.00 5.29 -6.92
N PHE A 205 -8.64 4.24 -6.18
CA PHE A 205 -7.53 3.35 -6.52
C PHE A 205 -8.00 2.13 -7.32
N ALA A 206 -9.05 1.45 -6.84
CA ALA A 206 -9.66 0.27 -7.43
C ALA A 206 -11.18 0.45 -7.58
N PRO A 207 -11.61 1.28 -8.55
CA PRO A 207 -13.01 1.68 -8.68
C PRO A 207 -13.96 0.53 -9.00
N HIS A 208 -13.53 -0.47 -9.79
CA HIS A 208 -14.44 -1.50 -10.27
C HIS A 208 -14.83 -2.45 -9.13
N VAL A 209 -13.86 -2.92 -8.35
CA VAL A 209 -14.13 -3.75 -7.16
C VAL A 209 -14.87 -2.95 -6.09
N ALA A 210 -14.55 -1.66 -5.90
CA ALA A 210 -15.24 -0.84 -4.91
C ALA A 210 -16.71 -0.66 -5.26
N GLU A 211 -17.03 -0.39 -6.53
CA GLU A 211 -18.40 -0.23 -7.03
C GLU A 211 -19.20 -1.54 -6.92
N GLU A 212 -18.61 -2.67 -7.33
CA GLU A 212 -19.27 -3.99 -7.21
C GLU A 212 -19.57 -4.30 -5.73
N LEU A 213 -18.60 -4.11 -4.83
CA LEU A 213 -18.79 -4.34 -3.41
C LEU A 213 -19.82 -3.40 -2.77
N TRP A 214 -19.86 -2.14 -3.22
CA TRP A 214 -20.84 -1.14 -2.78
C TRP A 214 -22.27 -1.57 -3.11
N GLN A 215 -22.52 -2.00 -4.35
CA GLN A 215 -23.82 -2.49 -4.78
C GLN A 215 -24.21 -3.81 -4.11
N ARG A 216 -23.24 -4.71 -3.88
CA ARG A 216 -23.45 -5.97 -3.14
C ARG A 216 -23.88 -5.74 -1.69
N LEU A 217 -23.53 -4.59 -1.11
CA LEU A 217 -23.98 -4.16 0.22
C LEU A 217 -25.33 -3.43 0.20
N GLY A 218 -26.03 -3.44 -0.93
CA GLY A 218 -27.40 -2.93 -1.08
C GLY A 218 -27.49 -1.46 -1.47
N GLU A 219 -26.38 -0.80 -1.77
CA GLU A 219 -26.38 0.58 -2.26
C GLU A 219 -26.83 0.65 -3.73
N THR A 220 -27.52 1.73 -4.08
CA THR A 220 -28.16 1.89 -5.41
C THR A 220 -27.59 3.02 -6.24
N ASP A 221 -26.89 3.97 -5.63
CA ASP A 221 -26.17 5.03 -6.33
C ASP A 221 -24.68 4.67 -6.44
N PHE A 222 -23.98 5.32 -7.38
CA PHE A 222 -22.57 5.09 -7.63
C PHE A 222 -21.71 5.50 -6.44
N ILE A 223 -20.71 4.69 -6.08
CA ILE A 223 -19.77 5.06 -5.01
C ILE A 223 -18.99 6.33 -5.37
N ALA A 224 -18.83 6.63 -6.65
CA ALA A 224 -18.22 7.88 -7.13
C ALA A 224 -18.98 9.14 -6.69
N ASN A 225 -20.27 9.02 -6.35
CA ASN A 225 -21.10 10.12 -5.83
C ASN A 225 -21.10 10.19 -4.29
N ALA A 226 -20.53 9.18 -3.61
CA ALA A 226 -20.45 9.15 -2.16
C ALA A 226 -19.52 10.27 -1.65
N PRO A 227 -19.84 10.89 -0.49
CA PRO A 227 -18.95 11.88 0.11
C PRO A 227 -17.62 11.22 0.53
N TRP A 228 -16.53 11.96 0.39
CA TRP A 228 -15.26 11.54 0.98
C TRP A 228 -15.40 11.45 2.51
N PRO A 229 -15.02 10.32 3.15
CA PRO A 229 -15.20 10.16 4.59
C PRO A 229 -14.29 11.12 5.37
N ALA A 230 -14.81 11.67 6.46
CA ALA A 230 -14.04 12.52 7.37
C ALA A 230 -13.47 11.70 8.53
N TYR A 231 -12.30 12.09 9.05
CA TYR A 231 -11.74 11.49 10.26
C TYR A 231 -12.02 12.35 11.50
N ASP A 232 -12.14 11.70 12.66
CA ASP A 232 -12.25 12.38 13.96
C ASP A 232 -10.87 12.38 14.64
N PRO A 233 -10.26 13.56 14.87
CA PRO A 233 -9.00 13.69 15.60
C PRO A 233 -8.99 13.01 16.98
N ALA A 234 -10.14 12.97 17.68
CA ALA A 234 -10.23 12.35 19.00
C ALA A 234 -10.08 10.82 18.94
N LEU A 235 -10.36 10.21 17.79
CA LEU A 235 -10.26 8.77 17.58
C LEU A 235 -8.90 8.34 17.03
N LEU A 236 -7.98 9.28 16.74
CA LEU A 236 -6.64 8.95 16.24
C LEU A 236 -5.71 8.39 17.33
N ALA A 237 -5.94 8.77 18.59
CA ALA A 237 -5.10 8.35 19.70
C ALA A 237 -5.27 6.84 19.97
N THR A 238 -4.15 6.12 20.01
CA THR A 238 -4.09 4.74 20.48
C THR A 238 -4.00 4.75 22.00
N ALA A 239 -4.85 3.99 22.70
CA ALA A 239 -4.70 3.80 24.15
C ALA A 239 -3.48 2.94 24.50
N THR A 240 -3.06 2.07 23.57
CA THR A 240 -1.92 1.18 23.73
C THR A 240 -1.07 1.13 22.47
N VAL A 241 0.23 0.89 22.64
CA VAL A 241 1.21 0.75 21.56
C VAL A 241 1.95 -0.58 21.66
N GLU A 242 2.24 -1.17 20.51
CA GLU A 242 3.09 -2.36 20.42
C GLU A 242 4.56 -1.96 20.40
N ILE A 243 5.34 -2.50 21.33
CA ILE A 243 6.75 -2.19 21.51
C ILE A 243 7.58 -3.45 21.26
N PRO A 244 8.43 -3.46 20.22
CA PRO A 244 9.34 -4.56 20.00
C PRO A 244 10.37 -4.65 21.15
N VAL A 245 10.52 -5.85 21.69
CA VAL A 245 11.52 -6.18 22.70
C VAL A 245 12.64 -7.00 22.09
N GLN A 246 13.85 -6.48 22.19
CA GLN A 246 15.08 -7.05 21.66
C GLN A 246 15.97 -7.58 22.79
N ILE A 247 16.79 -8.59 22.47
CA ILE A 247 17.88 -9.05 23.33
C ILE A 247 19.17 -8.97 22.52
N ASN A 248 20.15 -8.21 23.01
CA ASN A 248 21.41 -7.92 22.30
C ASN A 248 21.16 -7.50 20.83
N GLY A 249 20.14 -6.66 20.61
CA GLY A 249 19.78 -6.12 19.30
C GLY A 249 18.98 -7.05 18.36
N ARG A 250 18.60 -8.25 18.80
CA ARG A 250 17.75 -9.18 18.02
C ARG A 250 16.33 -9.19 18.58
N LEU A 251 15.32 -9.03 17.70
CA LEU A 251 13.90 -9.09 18.09
C LEU A 251 13.53 -10.46 18.68
N ARG A 252 12.79 -10.45 19.79
CA ARG A 252 12.37 -11.66 20.52
C ARG A 252 10.90 -11.69 20.87
N SER A 253 10.33 -10.56 21.27
CA SER A 253 8.90 -10.42 21.56
C SER A 253 8.40 -9.05 21.13
N VAL A 254 7.09 -8.86 21.13
CA VAL A 254 6.41 -7.57 21.01
C VAL A 254 5.44 -7.49 22.18
N ILE A 255 5.62 -6.48 23.03
CA ILE A 255 4.74 -6.25 24.18
C ILE A 255 3.73 -5.15 23.85
N THR A 256 2.55 -5.21 24.47
CA THR A 256 1.57 -4.12 24.41
C THR A 256 1.65 -3.31 25.70
N VAL A 257 1.84 -1.99 25.59
CA VAL A 257 1.88 -1.05 26.72
C VAL A 257 0.91 0.09 26.48
N ASP A 258 0.55 0.84 27.52
CA ASP A 258 -0.19 2.09 27.37
C ASP A 258 0.59 3.07 26.48
N ALA A 259 -0.10 3.86 25.65
CA ALA A 259 0.57 4.82 24.77
C ALA A 259 1.30 5.93 25.53
N GLU A 260 0.85 6.24 26.74
CA GLU A 260 1.49 7.18 27.67
C GLU A 260 2.43 6.46 28.64
N ALA A 261 2.75 5.18 28.42
CA ALA A 261 3.61 4.41 29.29
C ALA A 261 5.01 5.05 29.37
N ASP A 262 5.46 5.31 30.60
CA ASP A 262 6.80 5.83 30.82
C ASP A 262 7.87 4.73 30.62
N GLY A 263 9.13 5.14 30.62
CA GLY A 263 10.24 4.22 30.38
C GLY A 263 10.32 3.08 31.40
N ALA A 264 9.91 3.33 32.65
CA ALA A 264 9.94 2.31 33.71
C ALA A 264 8.84 1.28 33.53
N GLN A 265 7.63 1.72 33.15
CA GLN A 265 6.52 0.82 32.82
C GLN A 265 6.84 -0.05 31.62
N MET A 266 7.43 0.51 30.56
CA MET A 266 7.86 -0.25 29.39
C MET A 266 8.92 -1.31 29.74
N GLU A 267 9.91 -0.95 30.56
CA GLU A 267 10.93 -1.88 31.05
C GLU A 267 10.31 -3.01 31.87
N GLN A 268 9.41 -2.68 32.80
CA GLN A 268 8.74 -3.66 33.65
C GLN A 268 7.91 -4.65 32.82
N THR A 269 7.11 -4.17 31.87
CA THR A 269 6.32 -5.03 30.99
C THR A 269 7.22 -5.90 30.11
N ALA A 270 8.32 -5.36 29.58
CA ALA A 270 9.28 -6.12 28.78
C ALA A 270 9.96 -7.25 29.56
N LEU A 271 10.33 -7.01 30.81
CA LEU A 271 10.97 -8.02 31.67
C LEU A 271 9.98 -9.04 32.26
N ALA A 272 8.68 -8.74 32.22
CA ALA A 272 7.62 -9.67 32.61
C ALA A 272 7.14 -10.58 31.46
N ASP A 273 7.49 -10.27 30.21
CA ASP A 273 7.14 -11.08 29.04
C ASP A 273 7.77 -12.48 29.12
N GLU A 274 6.95 -13.53 29.02
CA GLU A 274 7.41 -14.92 29.17
C GLU A 274 8.48 -15.31 28.15
N THR A 275 8.39 -14.80 26.92
CA THR A 275 9.38 -15.08 25.87
C THR A 275 10.71 -14.45 26.24
N ILE A 276 10.70 -13.21 26.72
CA ILE A 276 11.90 -12.52 27.18
C ILE A 276 12.50 -13.24 28.40
N VAL A 277 11.70 -13.55 29.41
CA VAL A 277 12.13 -14.28 30.62
C VAL A 277 12.84 -15.58 30.25
N ARG A 278 12.27 -16.39 29.34
CA ARG A 278 12.90 -17.64 28.86
C ARG A 278 14.24 -17.40 28.16
N HIS A 279 14.40 -16.29 27.44
CA HIS A 279 15.64 -16.00 26.71
C HIS A 279 16.75 -15.41 27.59
N ILE A 280 16.39 -14.79 28.71
CA ILE A 280 17.33 -14.23 29.69
C ILE A 280 17.62 -15.18 30.85
N ASP A 281 16.93 -16.31 30.95
CA ASP A 281 17.17 -17.32 31.98
C ASP A 281 18.64 -17.78 31.99
N GLY A 282 19.23 -17.84 33.18
CA GLY A 282 20.64 -18.12 33.40
C GLY A 282 21.64 -17.05 32.93
N LYS A 283 21.18 -15.88 32.43
CA LYS A 283 22.02 -14.78 31.96
C LYS A 283 21.91 -13.56 32.86
N ALA A 284 23.00 -12.80 32.99
CA ALA A 284 22.99 -11.57 33.76
C ALA A 284 22.50 -10.40 32.89
N VAL A 285 21.38 -9.78 33.27
CA VAL A 285 20.93 -8.52 32.65
C VAL A 285 21.88 -7.41 33.07
N GLN A 286 22.60 -6.84 32.10
CA GLN A 286 23.57 -5.78 32.35
C GLN A 286 22.93 -4.39 32.30
N ARG A 287 22.00 -4.21 31.36
CA ARG A 287 21.36 -2.93 31.06
C ARG A 287 20.09 -3.15 30.27
N VAL A 288 19.06 -2.37 30.55
CA VAL A 288 17.89 -2.23 29.67
C VAL A 288 17.95 -0.85 29.02
N ILE A 289 17.73 -0.81 27.71
CA ILE A 289 17.67 0.43 26.92
C ILE A 289 16.23 0.58 26.46
N VAL A 290 15.55 1.59 26.99
CA VAL A 290 14.19 1.94 26.60
C VAL A 290 14.24 3.16 25.70
N VAL A 291 13.64 3.05 24.51
CA VAL A 291 13.33 4.19 23.66
C VAL A 291 11.80 4.36 23.71
N PRO A 292 11.29 5.36 24.45
CA PRO A 292 9.85 5.55 24.67
C PRO A 292 9.05 5.49 23.37
N GLY A 293 7.96 4.73 23.38
CA GLY A 293 7.08 4.54 22.22
C GLY A 293 7.69 3.80 21.02
N ARG A 294 8.94 3.29 21.12
CA ARG A 294 9.64 2.72 19.96
C ARG A 294 10.23 1.33 20.15
N MET A 295 10.97 1.07 21.24
CA MET A 295 11.56 -0.25 21.50
C MET A 295 12.09 -0.40 22.93
N VAL A 296 12.25 -1.65 23.37
CA VAL A 296 13.05 -2.02 24.55
C VAL A 296 14.14 -2.99 24.11
N ASN A 297 15.39 -2.75 24.51
CA ASN A 297 16.51 -3.67 24.23
C ASN A 297 17.20 -4.09 25.53
N VAL A 298 17.13 -5.38 25.83
CA VAL A 298 17.73 -5.99 27.02
C VAL A 298 19.13 -6.50 26.68
N ILE A 299 20.14 -5.95 27.35
CA ILE A 299 21.53 -6.36 27.17
C ILE A 299 21.87 -7.43 28.21
N VAL A 300 22.20 -8.64 27.74
CA VAL A 300 22.51 -9.79 28.59
C VAL A 300 23.91 -10.34 28.32
N LYS A 301 24.57 -10.85 29.36
CA LYS A 301 25.81 -11.63 29.29
C LYS A 301 25.61 -13.06 29.74
#